data_AF-I4ANM5-F1
#
_entry.id   AF-I4ANM5-F1
#
_cell.length_a   1.000
_cell.length_b   1.000
_cell.length_c   1.000
_cell.angle_alpha   90.00
_cell.angle_beta   90.00
_cell.angle_gamma   90.00
#
_symmetry.space_group_name_H-M   'P 1'
#
loop_
_entity.id
_entity.type
_entity.pdbx_description
1 polymer ?
#
loop_
_entity_poly.entity_id
_entity_poly.type
_entity_poly.pdbx_seq_one_letter_code
_entity_poly.pdbx_strand_id
1 'polypeptide(L)'
;MKIVYIFFIFFIFSSCQVNSENEIAIYNNYFFSKKPSETNKPINFDAKEEYNQYFSLPIHQKKGQIPIFKYFEGQGYKIFIGVPFQITFQDITKQLISKEKNLISNSKNDSLSYINYIKNKQWITESVLRVGDSSTIYLATLQDSAHYANNKKIFDADSVRQRFYKK
;
A
#
# COMPACT_ATOMS: atom_id res chain seq x y z
N MET A 1 -31.25 -7.31 -51.06
CA MET A 1 -29.91 -7.02 -50.51
C MET A 1 -29.96 -5.88 -49.47
N LYS A 2 -30.67 -6.03 -48.35
CA LYS A 2 -30.73 -4.99 -47.28
C LYS A 2 -30.42 -5.53 -45.86
N ILE A 3 -30.24 -6.84 -45.69
CA ILE A 3 -30.02 -7.49 -44.39
C ILE A 3 -28.53 -7.57 -44.00
N VAL A 4 -27.61 -7.38 -44.97
CA VAL A 4 -26.16 -7.53 -44.73
C VAL A 4 -25.56 -6.37 -43.90
N TYR A 5 -26.19 -5.20 -43.88
CA TYR A 5 -25.66 -4.03 -43.16
C TYR A 5 -25.89 -4.06 -41.63
N ILE A 6 -26.85 -4.85 -41.14
CA ILE A 6 -27.14 -4.93 -39.70
C ILE A 6 -26.10 -5.80 -38.96
N PHE A 7 -25.51 -6.79 -39.63
CA PHE A 7 -24.51 -7.66 -39.00
C PHE A 7 -23.15 -6.99 -38.77
N PHE A 8 -22.84 -5.91 -39.51
CA PHE A 8 -21.55 -5.21 -39.38
C PHE A 8 -21.51 -4.23 -38.20
N ILE A 9 -22.68 -3.73 -37.75
CA ILE A 9 -22.77 -2.78 -36.63
C ILE A 9 -22.61 -3.49 -35.27
N PHE A 10 -22.93 -4.79 -35.18
CA PHE A 10 -22.80 -5.53 -33.92
C PHE A 10 -21.36 -5.93 -33.57
N PHE A 11 -20.43 -5.89 -34.52
CA PHE A 11 -19.04 -6.30 -34.26
C PHE A 11 -18.19 -5.25 -33.53
N ILE A 12 -18.64 -3.99 -33.48
CA ILE A 12 -17.90 -2.87 -32.88
C ILE A 12 -18.05 -2.82 -31.35
N PHE A 13 -18.93 -3.63 -30.75
CA PHE A 13 -19.10 -3.72 -29.30
C PHE A 13 -18.27 -4.83 -28.64
N SER A 14 -17.39 -5.48 -29.40
CA SER A 14 -16.58 -6.59 -28.91
C SER A 14 -15.36 -6.08 -28.14
N SER A 15 -15.54 -5.96 -26.82
CA SER A 15 -14.50 -6.12 -25.80
C SER A 15 -13.50 -4.98 -25.65
N CYS A 16 -13.97 -3.88 -25.03
CA CYS A 16 -13.09 -3.13 -24.13
C CYS A 16 -12.99 -3.94 -22.84
N GLN A 17 -12.16 -4.99 -22.84
CA GLN A 17 -11.79 -5.66 -21.61
C GLN A 17 -10.91 -4.67 -20.87
N VAL A 18 -11.50 -3.90 -19.94
CA VAL A 18 -10.76 -3.03 -19.02
C VAL A 18 -9.98 -3.96 -18.11
N ASN A 19 -8.89 -4.51 -18.63
CA ASN A 19 -7.84 -5.05 -17.80
C ASN A 19 -7.40 -3.87 -16.95
N SER A 20 -7.75 -3.95 -15.68
CA SER A 20 -7.36 -2.97 -14.69
C SER A 20 -5.85 -3.13 -14.44
N GLU A 21 -5.02 -2.69 -15.38
CA GLU A 21 -3.55 -2.77 -15.32
C GLU A 21 -2.96 -2.14 -14.05
N ASN A 22 -3.78 -1.39 -13.32
CA ASN A 22 -3.46 -0.70 -12.10
C ASN A 22 -3.96 -1.41 -10.84
N GLU A 23 -4.42 -2.65 -10.91
CA GLU A 23 -4.94 -3.39 -9.77
C GLU A 23 -4.14 -4.66 -9.51
N ILE A 24 -3.77 -4.87 -8.25
CA ILE A 24 -2.94 -6.01 -7.85
C ILE A 24 -3.57 -6.68 -6.65
N ALA A 25 -3.80 -7.99 -6.76
CA ALA A 25 -4.26 -8.79 -5.65
C ALA A 25 -3.22 -8.81 -4.52
N ILE A 26 -3.69 -8.56 -3.30
CA ILE A 26 -2.89 -8.61 -2.07
C ILE A 26 -3.24 -9.87 -1.28
N TYR A 27 -4.44 -9.93 -0.69
CA TYR A 27 -4.83 -11.03 0.19
C TYR A 27 -6.35 -11.08 0.35
N ASN A 28 -6.96 -12.27 0.47
CA ASN A 28 -8.41 -12.45 0.74
C ASN A 28 -9.35 -11.56 -0.11
N ASN A 29 -9.17 -11.56 -1.44
CA ASN A 29 -9.92 -10.72 -2.39
C ASN A 29 -9.77 -9.21 -2.19
N TYR A 30 -8.78 -8.77 -1.41
CA TYR A 30 -8.35 -7.38 -1.37
C TYR A 30 -7.34 -7.09 -2.46
N PHE A 31 -7.54 -5.95 -3.11
CA PHE A 31 -6.73 -5.44 -4.19
C PHE A 31 -6.13 -4.11 -3.79
N PHE A 32 -4.97 -3.84 -4.37
CA PHE A 32 -4.27 -2.57 -4.29
C PHE A 32 -4.34 -1.87 -5.64
N SER A 33 -4.85 -0.64 -5.64
CA SER A 33 -4.80 0.27 -6.77
C SER A 33 -3.44 0.98 -6.79
N LYS A 34 -2.61 0.61 -7.76
CA LYS A 34 -1.35 1.32 -8.04
C LYS A 34 -1.59 2.54 -8.91
N LYS A 35 -0.78 3.58 -8.71
CA LYS A 35 -0.77 4.75 -9.61
C LYS A 35 -0.07 4.37 -10.92
N PRO A 36 -0.36 5.05 -12.05
CA PRO A 36 0.28 4.76 -13.33
C PRO A 36 1.82 4.83 -13.31
N SER A 37 2.39 5.70 -12.47
CA SER A 37 3.84 5.85 -12.29
C SER A 37 4.48 4.75 -11.45
N GLU A 38 3.70 3.90 -10.79
CA GLU A 38 4.21 2.89 -9.89
C GLU A 38 4.43 1.57 -10.62
N THR A 39 5.63 1.03 -10.48
CA THR A 39 6.03 -0.23 -11.08
C THR A 39 6.15 -1.28 -10.00
N ASN A 40 5.46 -2.42 -10.18
CA ASN A 40 5.65 -3.59 -9.32
C ASN A 40 7.05 -4.17 -9.56
N LYS A 41 7.86 -4.27 -8.53
CA LYS A 41 9.24 -4.75 -8.60
C LYS A 41 9.38 -6.06 -7.82
N PRO A 42 10.27 -6.97 -8.26
CA PRO A 42 10.56 -8.17 -7.50
C PRO A 42 11.20 -7.79 -6.15
N ILE A 43 10.87 -8.55 -5.10
CA ILE A 43 11.46 -8.36 -3.77
C ILE A 43 12.84 -9.03 -3.75
N ASN A 44 13.87 -8.28 -4.15
CA ASN A 44 15.26 -8.72 -4.13
C ASN A 44 15.93 -8.47 -2.77
N PHE A 45 17.23 -8.74 -2.66
CA PHE A 45 18.00 -8.53 -1.43
C PHE A 45 18.00 -7.06 -1.00
N ASP A 46 18.27 -6.14 -1.94
CA ASP A 46 18.36 -4.70 -1.65
C ASP A 46 17.05 -4.13 -1.11
N ALA A 47 15.91 -4.49 -1.70
CA ALA A 47 14.60 -4.07 -1.24
C ALA A 47 14.27 -4.60 0.17
N LYS A 48 14.72 -5.82 0.50
CA LYS A 48 14.56 -6.38 1.85
C LYS A 48 15.44 -5.66 2.86
N GLU A 49 16.71 -5.44 2.54
CA GLU A 49 17.63 -4.72 3.42
C GLU A 49 17.13 -3.31 3.72
N GLU A 50 16.69 -2.58 2.69
CA GLU A 50 16.11 -1.25 2.85
C GLU A 50 14.85 -1.29 3.73
N TYR A 51 13.95 -2.24 3.48
CA TYR A 51 12.77 -2.42 4.32
C TYR A 51 13.15 -2.68 5.79
N ASN A 52 14.13 -3.55 6.04
CA ASN A 52 14.58 -3.90 7.39
C ASN A 52 15.18 -2.68 8.09
N GLN A 53 16.00 -1.90 7.39
CA GLN A 53 16.66 -0.71 7.93
C GLN A 53 15.64 0.32 8.43
N TYR A 54 14.56 0.54 7.67
CA TYR A 54 13.59 1.60 7.97
C TYR A 54 12.44 1.14 8.86
N PHE A 55 11.90 -0.06 8.63
CA PHE A 55 10.60 -0.49 9.14
C PHE A 55 10.65 -1.66 10.13
N SER A 56 11.84 -2.09 10.58
CA SER A 56 11.94 -3.11 11.63
C SER A 56 11.14 -2.70 12.86
N LEU A 57 10.10 -3.47 13.15
CA LEU A 57 9.32 -3.32 14.37
C LEU A 57 10.12 -3.94 15.52
N PRO A 58 10.33 -3.23 16.64
CA PRO A 58 10.97 -3.79 17.82
C PRO A 58 9.98 -4.75 18.50
N ILE A 59 9.77 -5.90 17.90
CA ILE A 59 8.99 -6.96 18.54
C ILE A 59 9.96 -7.68 19.46
N HIS A 60 9.82 -7.38 20.74
CA HIS A 60 10.42 -8.16 21.80
C HIS A 60 10.13 -9.65 21.54
N GLN A 61 11.16 -10.37 21.09
CA GLN A 61 11.21 -11.82 20.95
C GLN A 61 10.38 -12.43 19.79
N LYS A 62 11.06 -12.67 18.65
CA LYS A 62 10.80 -13.71 17.63
C LYS A 62 9.53 -13.64 16.77
N LYS A 63 8.55 -12.76 17.00
CA LYS A 63 7.32 -12.65 16.16
C LYS A 63 7.32 -11.47 15.17
N GLY A 64 8.51 -11.01 14.79
CA GLY A 64 8.75 -9.57 14.79
C GLY A 64 8.59 -8.75 13.53
N GLN A 65 8.64 -9.41 12.39
CA GLN A 65 8.80 -8.72 11.14
C GLN A 65 7.56 -8.96 10.29
N ILE A 66 6.93 -7.87 9.85
CA ILE A 66 5.83 -7.96 8.90
C ILE A 66 6.45 -8.39 7.56
N PRO A 67 6.14 -9.58 7.03
CA PRO A 67 6.72 -10.02 5.76
C PRO A 67 6.25 -9.12 4.62
N ILE A 68 7.19 -8.68 3.77
CA ILE A 68 6.87 -7.93 2.56
C ILE A 68 6.20 -8.89 1.57
N PHE A 69 5.02 -8.52 1.11
CA PHE A 69 4.25 -9.26 0.12
C PHE A 69 4.36 -8.64 -1.29
N LYS A 70 4.34 -7.30 -1.38
CA LYS A 70 4.55 -6.56 -2.65
C LYS A 70 5.49 -5.39 -2.44
N TYR A 71 6.20 -5.03 -3.49
CA TYR A 71 7.11 -3.90 -3.55
C TYR A 71 6.86 -3.07 -4.81
N PHE A 72 6.74 -1.77 -4.65
CA PHE A 72 6.53 -0.83 -5.74
C PHE A 72 7.52 0.31 -5.69
N GLU A 73 7.98 0.72 -6.87
CA GLU A 73 8.76 1.94 -7.04
C GLU A 73 7.93 2.95 -7.83
N GLY A 74 7.78 4.14 -7.28
CA GLY A 74 7.25 5.31 -7.98
C GLY A 74 8.35 6.34 -8.24
N GLN A 75 7.97 7.50 -8.73
CA GLN A 75 8.90 8.63 -8.88
C GLN A 75 9.22 9.19 -7.50
N GLY A 76 10.44 8.95 -7.00
CA GLY A 76 10.93 9.50 -5.73
C GLY A 76 10.32 8.92 -4.47
N TYR A 77 9.69 7.75 -4.56
CA TYR A 77 9.20 7.00 -3.41
C TYR A 77 9.13 5.50 -3.69
N LYS A 78 9.09 4.74 -2.61
CA LYS A 78 9.02 3.28 -2.58
C LYS A 78 7.89 2.85 -1.66
N ILE A 79 7.10 1.85 -2.07
CA ILE A 79 5.99 1.31 -1.27
C ILE A 79 6.25 -0.17 -1.01
N PHE A 80 6.22 -0.53 0.26
CA PHE A 80 6.29 -1.89 0.77
C PHE A 80 4.92 -2.24 1.34
N ILE A 81 4.28 -3.25 0.75
CA ILE A 81 3.03 -3.81 1.28
C ILE A 81 3.37 -5.11 1.99
N GLY A 82 3.07 -5.17 3.27
CA GLY A 82 3.22 -6.35 4.09
C GLY A 82 1.88 -6.92 4.53
N VAL A 83 1.84 -8.25 4.70
CA VAL A 83 0.69 -8.96 5.28
C VAL A 83 1.15 -9.51 6.62
N PRO A 84 0.77 -8.89 7.75
CA PRO A 84 1.24 -9.32 9.05
C PRO A 84 0.72 -10.72 9.41
N PHE A 85 1.57 -11.54 10.01
CA PHE A 85 1.24 -12.88 10.48
C PHE A 85 1.32 -12.92 12.00
N GLN A 86 0.26 -13.38 12.67
CA GLN A 86 0.18 -13.49 14.14
C GLN A 86 0.35 -12.16 14.91
N ILE A 87 0.14 -11.03 14.25
CA ILE A 87 0.13 -9.70 14.88
C ILE A 87 -1.13 -8.96 14.46
N THR A 88 -1.80 -8.33 15.42
CA THR A 88 -3.09 -7.68 15.19
C THR A 88 -2.92 -6.23 14.74
N PHE A 89 -3.97 -5.66 14.15
CA PHE A 89 -4.07 -4.22 13.90
C PHE A 89 -3.75 -3.38 15.15
N GLN A 90 -4.24 -3.80 16.32
CA GLN A 90 -4.05 -3.11 17.59
C GLN A 90 -2.58 -3.15 18.02
N ASP A 91 -1.90 -4.27 17.84
CA ASP A 91 -0.48 -4.42 18.19
C ASP A 91 0.39 -3.49 17.33
N ILE A 92 0.17 -3.49 16.01
CA ILE A 92 0.89 -2.60 15.09
C ILE A 92 0.57 -1.14 15.42
N THR A 93 -0.71 -0.80 15.62
CA THR A 93 -1.14 0.56 15.96
C THR A 93 -0.45 1.09 17.22
N LYS A 94 -0.39 0.28 18.29
CA LYS A 94 0.31 0.65 19.53
C LYS A 94 1.79 0.96 19.27
N GLN A 95 2.43 0.18 18.40
CA GLN A 95 3.84 0.41 18.04
C GLN A 95 4.03 1.66 17.19
N LEU A 96 3.14 1.93 16.24
CA LEU A 96 3.16 3.18 15.46
C LEU A 96 3.02 4.39 16.39
N ILE A 97 2.10 4.34 17.35
CA ILE A 97 1.95 5.38 18.38
C ILE A 97 3.23 5.53 19.21
N SER A 98 3.89 4.44 19.59
CA SER A 98 5.14 4.54 20.36
C SER A 98 6.29 5.22 19.60
N LYS A 99 6.22 5.28 18.27
CA LYS A 99 7.18 5.97 17.40
C LYS A 99 6.92 7.48 17.30
N GLU A 100 5.93 8.02 18.01
CA GLU A 100 5.45 9.41 17.90
C GLU A 100 6.48 10.52 18.15
N LYS A 101 7.68 10.22 18.67
CA LYS A 101 8.70 11.22 19.02
C LYS A 101 9.13 12.16 17.88
N ASN A 102 8.95 11.77 16.61
CA ASN A 102 9.28 12.57 15.42
C ASN A 102 8.09 12.74 14.46
N LEU A 103 6.86 12.74 14.99
CA LEU A 103 5.65 12.66 14.19
C LEU A 103 5.24 14.02 13.60
N ILE A 104 4.88 13.99 12.31
CA ILE A 104 4.39 15.15 11.54
C ILE A 104 2.86 15.13 11.45
N SER A 105 2.26 13.95 11.33
CA SER A 105 0.80 13.77 11.33
C SER A 105 0.40 12.34 11.72
N ASN A 106 -0.77 12.22 12.33
CA ASN A 106 -1.40 10.95 12.75
C ASN A 106 -2.89 11.01 12.41
N SER A 107 -3.44 9.90 11.92
CA SER A 107 -4.88 9.67 11.82
C SER A 107 -5.19 8.26 12.28
N LYS A 108 -6.19 8.15 13.16
CA LYS A 108 -6.62 6.88 13.73
C LYS A 108 -8.13 6.76 13.72
N ASN A 109 -8.61 5.65 13.19
CA ASN A 109 -9.97 5.15 13.44
C ASN A 109 -9.92 3.62 13.62
N ASP A 110 -11.09 3.00 13.75
CA ASP A 110 -11.17 1.57 14.08
C ASP A 110 -10.62 0.63 12.99
N SER A 111 -10.41 1.14 11.78
CA SER A 111 -9.97 0.35 10.62
C SER A 111 -8.67 0.85 9.99
N LEU A 112 -8.14 2.00 10.37
CA LEU A 112 -6.92 2.58 9.83
C LEU A 112 -6.15 3.31 10.93
N SER A 113 -4.87 2.99 11.04
CA SER A 113 -3.90 3.83 11.75
C SER A 113 -2.80 4.25 10.79
N TYR A 114 -2.37 5.49 10.90
CA TYR A 114 -1.48 6.12 9.94
C TYR A 114 -0.55 7.09 10.67
N ILE A 115 0.75 7.05 10.33
CA ILE A 115 1.74 8.00 10.83
C ILE A 115 2.69 8.45 9.72
N ASN A 116 3.09 9.72 9.77
CA ASN A 116 4.20 10.27 9.00
C ASN A 116 5.29 10.79 9.92
N TYR A 117 6.54 10.48 9.60
CA TYR A 117 7.70 10.93 10.35
C TYR A 117 8.97 10.96 9.48
N ILE A 118 10.05 11.53 10.01
CA ILE A 118 11.37 11.54 9.36
C ILE A 118 12.32 10.63 10.13
N LYS A 119 13.07 9.79 9.42
CA LYS A 119 14.15 8.95 9.97
C LYS A 119 15.32 8.95 8.98
N ASN A 120 16.54 9.21 9.47
CA ASN A 120 17.76 9.24 8.65
C ASN A 120 17.65 10.14 7.40
N LYS A 121 17.02 11.33 7.54
CA LYS A 121 16.74 12.29 6.45
C LYS A 121 15.78 11.79 5.36
N GLN A 122 15.16 10.62 5.55
CA GLN A 122 14.11 10.10 4.67
C GLN A 122 12.74 10.36 5.28
N TRP A 123 11.78 10.65 4.42
CA TRP A 123 10.38 10.77 4.81
C TRP A 123 9.72 9.40 4.79
N ILE A 124 8.97 9.11 5.84
CA ILE A 124 8.37 7.80 6.04
C ILE A 124 6.89 7.95 6.32
N THR A 125 6.10 7.13 5.63
CA THR A 125 4.69 6.89 5.94
C THR A 125 4.53 5.42 6.34
N GLU A 126 4.04 5.17 7.54
CA GLU A 126 3.63 3.83 7.98
C GLU A 126 2.12 3.83 8.22
N SER A 127 1.42 2.85 7.67
CA SER A 127 -0.01 2.69 7.84
C SER A 127 -0.38 1.24 8.01
N VAL A 128 -1.42 1.01 8.79
CA VAL A 128 -2.00 -0.31 9.01
C VAL A 128 -3.49 -0.21 8.80
N LEU A 129 -4.02 -1.08 7.95
CA LEU A 129 -5.42 -1.13 7.57
C LEU A 129 -6.00 -2.47 8.03
N ARG A 130 -7.10 -2.43 8.76
CA ARG A 130 -7.94 -3.60 9.00
C ARG A 130 -8.78 -3.85 7.76
N VAL A 131 -8.70 -5.07 7.24
CA VAL A 131 -9.46 -5.52 6.08
C VAL A 131 -10.27 -6.76 6.45
N GLY A 132 -11.58 -6.72 6.22
CA GLY A 132 -12.50 -7.77 6.66
C GLY A 132 -12.54 -7.92 8.18
N ASP A 133 -12.84 -9.13 8.65
CA ASP A 133 -13.14 -9.37 10.07
C ASP A 133 -11.89 -9.38 10.96
N SER A 134 -10.72 -9.74 10.41
CA SER A 134 -9.50 -9.88 11.21
C SER A 134 -8.20 -9.71 10.43
N SER A 135 -8.26 -9.57 9.11
CA SER A 135 -7.06 -9.45 8.30
C SER A 135 -6.50 -8.03 8.40
N THR A 136 -5.19 -7.92 8.31
CA THR A 136 -4.48 -6.65 8.41
C THR A 136 -3.58 -6.51 7.20
N ILE A 137 -3.51 -5.31 6.63
CA ILE A 137 -2.52 -4.95 5.62
C ILE A 137 -1.66 -3.85 6.22
N TYR A 138 -0.36 -4.00 6.06
CA TYR A 138 0.61 -3.00 6.44
C TYR A 138 1.16 -2.34 5.17
N LEU A 139 1.22 -1.02 5.16
CA LEU A 139 1.81 -0.26 4.07
C LEU A 139 2.85 0.69 4.65
N ALA A 140 4.10 0.47 4.22
CA ALA A 140 5.27 1.26 4.57
C ALA A 140 5.76 1.97 3.31
N THR A 141 6.04 3.26 3.40
CA THR A 141 6.52 4.06 2.28
C THR A 141 7.78 4.80 2.68
N LEU A 142 8.77 4.78 1.81
CA LEU A 142 9.97 5.61 1.89
C LEU A 142 9.90 6.67 0.80
N GLN A 143 10.10 7.94 1.13
CA GLN A 143 10.00 9.05 0.19
C GLN A 143 11.26 9.91 0.25
N ASP A 144 11.77 10.27 -0.93
CA ASP A 144 13.02 11.02 -1.08
C ASP A 144 12.87 12.50 -0.68
N SER A 145 11.63 13.00 -0.57
CA SER A 145 11.37 14.41 -0.26
C SER A 145 10.04 14.68 0.42
N ALA A 146 9.96 15.85 1.07
CA ALA A 146 8.75 16.39 1.67
C ALA A 146 7.63 16.59 0.63
N HIS A 147 7.98 16.81 -0.64
CA HIS A 147 6.99 16.97 -1.72
C HIS A 147 6.08 15.75 -1.81
N TYR A 148 6.64 14.54 -1.76
CA TYR A 148 5.86 13.31 -1.80
C TYR A 148 5.17 13.01 -0.48
N ALA A 149 5.85 13.23 0.65
CA ALA A 149 5.28 13.00 1.97
C ALA A 149 4.05 13.87 2.27
N ASN A 150 4.08 15.13 1.82
CA ASN A 150 2.98 16.08 1.97
C ASN A 150 1.98 16.01 0.81
N ASN A 151 2.21 15.16 -0.18
CA ASN A 151 1.27 14.97 -1.27
C ASN A 151 0.08 14.15 -0.79
N LYS A 152 -0.95 14.89 -0.34
CA LYS A 152 -2.21 14.33 0.13
C LYS A 152 -2.84 13.35 -0.86
N LYS A 153 -2.62 13.51 -2.17
CA LYS A 153 -3.19 12.60 -3.19
C LYS A 153 -2.56 11.21 -3.24
N ILE A 154 -1.41 11.02 -2.59
CA ILE A 154 -0.64 9.78 -2.68
C ILE A 154 -0.54 9.11 -1.31
N PHE A 155 -0.22 9.88 -0.27
CA PHE A 155 0.17 9.33 1.03
C PHE A 155 -0.55 9.96 2.21
N ASP A 156 -1.76 10.51 2.09
CA ASP A 156 -2.61 10.76 3.27
C ASP A 156 -3.47 9.55 3.64
N ALA A 157 -4.11 9.61 4.82
CA ALA A 157 -4.91 8.51 5.34
C ALA A 157 -6.05 8.08 4.39
N ASP A 158 -6.73 9.03 3.76
CA ASP A 158 -7.85 8.73 2.86
C ASP A 158 -7.37 8.18 1.52
N SER A 159 -6.30 8.74 0.97
CA SER A 159 -5.66 8.25 -0.25
C SER A 159 -5.11 6.85 -0.06
N VAL A 160 -4.47 6.55 1.08
CA VAL A 160 -4.03 5.19 1.40
C VAL A 160 -5.24 4.25 1.48
N ARG A 161 -6.32 4.64 2.17
CA ARG A 161 -7.53 3.81 2.27
C ARG A 161 -8.14 3.53 0.91
N GLN A 162 -8.31 4.54 0.06
CA GLN A 162 -8.92 4.42 -1.26
C GLN A 162 -8.14 3.50 -2.21
N ARG A 163 -6.85 3.25 -1.92
CA ARG A 163 -6.04 2.33 -2.70
C ARG A 163 -6.32 0.87 -2.38
N PHE A 164 -6.99 0.55 -1.27
CA PHE A 164 -7.37 -0.81 -0.92
C PHE A 164 -8.87 -0.99 -1.02
N TYR A 165 -9.31 -2.03 -1.74
CA TYR A 165 -10.72 -2.36 -1.87
C TYR A 165 -10.90 -3.86 -2.06
N LYS A 166 -12.10 -4.35 -1.78
CA LYS A 166 -12.49 -5.75 -1.92
C LYS A 166 -13.28 -5.92 -3.22
N LYS A 167 -12.98 -6.99 -3.97
CA LYS A 167 -13.85 -7.46 -5.06
C LYS A 167 -14.73 -8.62 -4.59
#